data_AF-A0A6M0CDL5-F1
#
_entry.id   AF-A0A6M0CDL5-F1
#
_cell.length_a   1.000
_cell.length_b   1.000
_cell.length_c   1.000
_cell.angle_alpha   90.00
_cell.angle_beta   90.00
_cell.angle_gamma   90.00
#
_symmetry.space_group_name_H-M   'P 1'
#
loop_
_entity.id
_entity.type
_entity.pdbx_description
1 polymer ?
#
loop_
_entity_poly.entity_id
_entity_poly.type
_entity_poly.pdbx_seq_one_letter_code
_entity_poly.pdbx_strand_id
1 'polypeptide(L)'
;MRLVLVVFLPLTFLFTTSINAQDNDKVLHAAAGFGISAVTYTIVKSTTKNRKKALIWSFVTSTAAGIAKELIDSGEDGNKFDAVDALATTGGGIVGGFTMHLILNDKKKRTAEINETELAQEAFFALDAEISGSMESSR
;
A
#
# COMPACT_ATOMS: atom_id res chain seq x y z
N MET A 1 17.33 -2.51 2.69
CA MET A 1 17.03 -1.46 1.67
C MET A 1 15.54 -1.15 1.53
N ARG A 2 14.65 -2.14 1.33
CA ARG A 2 13.19 -1.88 1.19
C ARG A 2 12.53 -1.24 2.42
N LEU A 3 12.84 -1.71 3.62
CA LEU A 3 12.35 -1.13 4.87
C LEU A 3 12.85 0.32 5.08
N VAL A 4 14.10 0.57 4.70
CA VAL A 4 14.70 1.92 4.75
C VAL A 4 13.92 2.84 3.83
N LEU A 5 13.61 2.47 2.58
CA LEU A 5 12.81 3.31 1.68
C LEU A 5 11.37 3.55 2.18
N VAL A 6 10.76 2.53 2.78
CA VAL A 6 9.39 2.61 3.32
C VAL A 6 9.28 3.58 4.50
N VAL A 7 10.31 3.68 5.33
CA VAL A 7 10.32 4.58 6.50
C VAL A 7 10.92 5.93 6.14
N PHE A 8 12.01 5.94 5.37
CA PHE A 8 12.77 7.13 5.06
C PHE A 8 12.04 8.06 4.07
N LEU A 9 11.34 7.52 3.06
CA LEU A 9 10.62 8.34 2.07
C LEU A 9 9.44 9.14 2.67
N PRO A 10 8.51 8.55 3.46
CA PRO A 10 7.48 9.34 4.11
C PRO A 10 8.03 10.25 5.20
N LEU A 11 9.08 9.83 5.92
CA LEU A 11 9.69 10.64 6.97
C LEU A 11 10.40 11.87 6.41
N THR A 12 11.14 11.76 5.30
CA THR A 12 11.78 12.91 4.65
C THR A 12 10.78 13.83 3.98
N PHE A 13 9.69 13.30 3.42
CA PHE A 13 8.62 14.13 2.88
C PHE A 13 7.91 14.94 3.97
N LEU A 14 7.55 14.31 5.09
CA LEU A 14 6.96 15.02 6.23
C LEU A 14 7.94 16.07 6.79
N PHE A 15 9.21 15.70 6.98
CA PHE A 15 10.23 16.61 7.51
C PHE A 15 10.48 17.83 6.59
N THR A 16 10.47 17.63 5.26
CA THR A 16 10.61 18.73 4.30
C THR A 16 9.36 19.63 4.23
N THR A 17 8.16 19.06 4.37
CA THR A 17 6.93 19.86 4.52
C THR A 17 6.94 20.66 5.81
N SER A 18 7.43 20.11 6.93
CA SER A 18 7.54 20.82 8.20
C SER A 18 8.57 21.95 8.19
N ILE A 19 9.65 21.84 7.41
CA ILE A 19 10.65 22.91 7.29
C ILE A 19 10.13 24.08 6.43
N ASN A 20 9.33 23.81 5.39
CA ASN A 20 8.79 24.83 4.48
C ASN A 20 7.43 25.38 4.92
N ALA A 21 6.75 24.70 5.84
CA ALA A 21 5.49 25.14 6.42
C ALA A 21 5.77 25.81 7.77
N GLN A 22 5.80 27.14 7.79
CA GLN A 22 5.78 27.88 9.06
C GLN A 22 4.46 27.68 9.84
N ASP A 23 3.42 27.11 9.20
CA ASP A 23 2.13 26.76 9.80
C ASP A 23 1.90 25.24 9.85
N ASN A 24 1.38 24.75 10.98
CA ASN A 24 1.08 23.34 11.21
C ASN A 24 0.03 22.76 10.25
N ASP A 25 -0.82 23.60 9.66
CA ASP A 25 -1.90 23.14 8.77
C ASP A 25 -1.36 22.41 7.54
N LYS A 26 -0.29 22.89 6.91
CA LYS A 26 0.25 22.26 5.68
C LYS A 26 0.79 20.86 5.92
N VAL A 27 1.33 20.61 7.11
CA VAL A 27 1.78 19.27 7.53
C VAL A 27 0.56 18.36 7.72
N LEU A 28 -0.54 18.89 8.26
CA LEU A 28 -1.78 18.15 8.42
C LEU A 28 -2.42 17.80 7.07
N HIS A 29 -2.41 18.71 6.09
CA HIS A 29 -2.86 18.45 4.72
C HIS A 29 -2.06 17.30 4.08
N ALA A 30 -0.73 17.35 4.18
CA ALA A 30 0.13 16.28 3.70
C ALA A 30 -0.12 14.95 4.42
N ALA A 31 -0.28 14.97 5.75
CA ALA A 31 -0.59 13.76 6.53
C ALA A 31 -1.96 13.17 6.18
N ALA A 32 -2.97 14.02 5.97
CA ALA A 32 -4.31 13.61 5.55
C ALA A 32 -4.27 12.95 4.17
N GLY A 33 -3.57 13.55 3.21
CA GLY A 33 -3.34 12.97 1.89
C GLY A 33 -2.68 11.59 1.96
N PHE A 34 -1.64 11.45 2.79
CA PHE A 34 -0.96 10.19 3.04
C PHE A 34 -1.95 9.13 3.56
N GLY A 35 -2.70 9.46 4.62
CA GLY A 35 -3.68 8.55 5.23
C GLY A 35 -4.76 8.09 4.25
N ILE A 36 -5.37 9.03 3.53
CA ILE A 36 -6.42 8.75 2.53
C ILE A 36 -5.88 7.81 1.45
N SER A 37 -4.69 8.10 0.92
CA SER A 37 -4.08 7.26 -0.11
C SER A 37 -3.74 5.86 0.41
N ALA A 38 -3.25 5.74 1.64
CA ALA A 38 -2.85 4.47 2.22
C ALA A 38 -4.05 3.53 2.43
N VAL A 39 -5.15 4.08 2.97
CA VAL A 39 -6.42 3.37 3.14
C VAL A 39 -7.00 2.98 1.78
N THR A 40 -7.09 3.92 0.85
CA THR A 40 -7.61 3.69 -0.50
C THR A 40 -6.81 2.61 -1.23
N TYR A 41 -5.48 2.69 -1.19
CA TYR A 41 -4.60 1.70 -1.81
C TYR A 41 -4.88 0.31 -1.24
N THR A 42 -5.01 0.20 0.08
CA THR A 42 -5.26 -1.09 0.76
C THR A 42 -6.59 -1.71 0.33
N ILE A 43 -7.66 -0.91 0.32
CA ILE A 43 -9.01 -1.36 -0.06
C ILE A 43 -9.08 -1.74 -1.54
N VAL A 44 -8.55 -0.89 -2.42
CA VAL A 44 -8.60 -1.16 -3.87
C VAL A 44 -7.70 -2.34 -4.21
N LYS A 45 -6.54 -2.49 -3.56
CA LYS A 45 -5.67 -3.65 -3.76
C LYS A 45 -6.34 -4.93 -3.28
N SER A 46 -6.97 -4.94 -2.11
CA SER A 46 -7.64 -6.14 -1.59
C SER A 46 -8.80 -6.58 -2.48
N THR A 47 -9.57 -5.61 -3.00
CA THR A 47 -10.75 -5.86 -3.84
C THR A 47 -10.37 -6.24 -5.27
N THR A 48 -9.51 -5.46 -5.93
CA THR A 48 -9.21 -5.63 -7.35
C THR A 48 -8.03 -6.55 -7.63
N LYS A 49 -7.24 -6.87 -6.60
CA LYS A 49 -5.93 -7.56 -6.70
C LYS A 49 -4.96 -6.90 -7.69
N ASN A 50 -5.21 -5.65 -8.10
CA ASN A 50 -4.43 -4.94 -9.10
C ASN A 50 -3.71 -3.73 -8.50
N ARG A 51 -2.37 -3.82 -8.48
CA ARG A 51 -1.49 -2.84 -7.83
C ARG A 51 -1.41 -1.51 -8.56
N LYS A 52 -1.59 -1.52 -9.90
CA LYS A 52 -1.60 -0.30 -10.72
C LYS A 52 -2.91 0.47 -10.51
N LYS A 53 -4.04 -0.24 -10.49
CA LYS A 53 -5.34 0.35 -10.17
C LYS A 53 -5.35 0.91 -8.75
N ALA A 54 -4.88 0.14 -7.77
CA ALA A 54 -4.79 0.59 -6.39
C ALA A 54 -3.96 1.87 -6.22
N LEU A 55 -2.84 1.96 -6.96
CA LEU A 55 -2.03 3.17 -7.00
C LEU A 55 -2.82 4.33 -7.60
N ILE A 56 -3.31 4.22 -8.83
CA ILE A 56 -4.04 5.32 -9.49
C ILE A 56 -5.23 5.80 -8.63
N TRP A 57 -6.01 4.88 -8.08
CA TRP A 57 -7.13 5.24 -7.20
C TRP A 57 -6.67 5.93 -5.92
N SER A 58 -5.55 5.53 -5.32
CA SER A 58 -5.04 6.22 -4.13
C SER A 58 -4.65 7.67 -4.41
N PHE A 59 -4.10 7.96 -5.59
CA PHE A 59 -3.78 9.33 -6.03
C PHE A 59 -5.04 10.15 -6.33
N VAL A 60 -5.98 9.57 -7.08
CA VAL A 60 -7.21 10.26 -7.47
C VAL A 60 -8.03 10.62 -6.24
N THR A 61 -8.19 9.68 -5.30
CA THR A 61 -8.98 9.90 -4.08
C THR A 61 -8.35 10.95 -3.16
N SER A 62 -7.02 10.92 -2.95
CA SER A 62 -6.37 11.94 -2.10
C SER A 62 -6.43 13.33 -2.72
N THR A 63 -6.22 13.43 -4.04
CA THR A 63 -6.27 14.71 -4.77
C THR A 63 -7.70 15.27 -4.77
N ALA A 64 -8.69 14.43 -5.06
CA ALA A 64 -10.09 14.82 -5.03
C ALA A 64 -10.53 15.26 -3.63
N ALA A 65 -10.09 14.57 -2.57
CA ALA A 65 -10.37 14.96 -1.20
C ALA A 65 -9.75 16.33 -0.84
N GLY A 66 -8.50 16.58 -1.26
CA GLY A 66 -7.86 17.89 -1.07
C GLY A 66 -8.60 19.01 -1.78
N ILE A 67 -8.89 18.84 -3.08
CA ILE A 67 -9.63 19.83 -3.87
C ILE A 67 -11.03 20.06 -3.29
N ALA A 68 -11.74 19.00 -2.89
CA ALA A 68 -13.08 19.12 -2.33
C ALA A 68 -13.09 19.92 -1.03
N LYS A 69 -12.10 19.72 -0.15
CA LYS A 69 -11.95 20.49 1.09
C LYS A 69 -11.75 21.98 0.79
N GLU A 70 -10.77 22.31 -0.06
CA GLU A 70 -10.49 23.71 -0.42
C GLU A 70 -11.67 24.40 -1.11
N LEU A 71 -12.44 23.65 -1.93
CA LEU A 71 -13.66 24.19 -2.55
C LEU A 71 -14.76 24.49 -1.54
N ILE A 72 -14.98 23.60 -0.56
CA ILE A 72 -15.96 23.81 0.50
C ILE A 72 -15.55 25.00 1.38
N ASP A 73 -14.29 25.03 1.81
CA ASP A 73 -13.78 26.07 2.69
C ASP A 73 -13.75 27.45 1.97
N SER A 74 -13.50 27.48 0.66
CA SER A 74 -13.57 28.72 -0.15
C SER A 74 -14.99 29.27 -0.38
N GLY A 75 -16.03 28.49 -0.06
CA GLY A 75 -17.41 28.93 -0.09
C GLY A 75 -17.85 29.68 1.16
N GLU A 76 -17.05 29.66 2.22
CA GLU A 76 -17.30 30.39 3.47
C GLU A 76 -16.75 31.82 3.40
N ASP A 77 -17.52 32.80 3.91
CA ASP A 77 -17.17 34.22 3.87
C ASP A 77 -15.79 34.47 4.53
N GLY A 78 -14.81 34.86 3.71
CA GLY A 78 -13.47 35.23 4.15
C GLY A 78 -12.37 34.20 3.86
N ASN A 79 -12.73 32.98 3.43
CA ASN A 79 -11.76 31.97 3.02
C ASN A 79 -11.56 31.96 1.50
N LYS A 80 -10.32 31.77 1.08
CA LYS A 80 -9.93 31.65 -0.34
C LYS A 80 -9.45 30.25 -0.59
N PHE A 81 -9.66 29.76 -1.81
CA PHE A 81 -9.08 28.50 -2.26
C PHE A 81 -7.56 28.56 -2.15
N ASP A 82 -6.96 27.76 -1.26
CA ASP A 82 -5.51 27.64 -1.17
C ASP A 82 -5.01 26.46 -2.01
N ALA A 83 -4.50 26.79 -3.19
CA ALA A 83 -3.91 25.80 -4.08
C ALA A 83 -2.71 25.07 -3.44
N VAL A 84 -2.03 25.69 -2.46
CA VAL A 84 -0.88 25.10 -1.77
C VAL A 84 -1.34 23.95 -0.86
N ASP A 85 -2.50 24.06 -0.22
CA ASP A 85 -3.02 23.04 0.69
C ASP A 85 -3.59 21.83 -0.08
N ALA A 86 -4.23 22.08 -1.22
CA ALA A 86 -4.59 21.03 -2.17
C ALA A 86 -3.35 20.28 -2.71
N LEU A 87 -2.26 21.00 -3.01
CA LEU A 87 -0.99 20.40 -3.45
C LEU A 87 -0.29 19.63 -2.33
N ALA A 88 -0.31 20.13 -1.09
CA ALA A 88 0.22 19.42 0.07
C ALA A 88 -0.52 18.09 0.29
N THR A 89 -1.85 18.11 0.22
CA THR A 89 -2.70 16.91 0.29
C THR A 89 -2.38 15.93 -0.85
N THR A 90 -2.26 16.44 -2.06
CA THR A 90 -1.91 15.62 -3.23
C THR A 90 -0.55 14.97 -3.05
N GLY A 91 0.47 15.76 -2.66
CA GLY A 91 1.85 15.31 -2.41
C GLY A 91 1.93 14.23 -1.33
N GLY A 92 1.21 14.42 -0.22
CA GLY A 92 1.07 13.41 0.83
C GLY A 92 0.47 12.10 0.30
N GLY A 93 -0.54 12.20 -0.57
CA GLY A 93 -1.16 11.05 -1.21
C GLY A 93 -0.26 10.31 -2.20
N ILE A 94 0.61 11.02 -2.92
CA ILE A 94 1.66 10.40 -3.75
C ILE A 94 2.54 9.50 -2.89
N VAL A 95 3.03 10.07 -1.79
CA VAL A 95 3.96 9.41 -0.88
C VAL A 95 3.31 8.23 -0.17
N GLY A 96 2.06 8.36 0.28
CA GLY A 96 1.32 7.27 0.90
C GLY A 96 1.00 6.13 -0.06
N GLY A 97 0.54 6.44 -1.28
CA GLY A 97 0.28 5.46 -2.32
C GLY A 97 1.54 4.68 -2.72
N PHE A 98 2.66 5.37 -2.91
CA PHE A 98 3.94 4.72 -3.19
C PHE A 98 4.45 3.88 -2.02
N THR A 99 4.33 4.38 -0.79
CA THR A 99 4.70 3.65 0.42
C THR A 99 3.94 2.32 0.50
N MET A 100 2.61 2.35 0.34
CA MET A 100 1.80 1.12 0.34
C MET A 100 2.11 0.22 -0.84
N HIS A 101 2.42 0.78 -2.01
CA HIS A 101 2.88 0.01 -3.16
C HIS A 101 4.23 -0.70 -2.92
N LEU A 102 5.11 -0.14 -2.10
CA LEU A 102 6.37 -0.80 -1.74
C LEU A 102 6.17 -1.87 -0.65
N ILE A 103 5.36 -1.59 0.38
CA ILE A 103 5.11 -2.50 1.50
C ILE A 103 4.30 -3.72 1.04
N LEU A 104 3.16 -3.49 0.41
CA LEU A 104 2.22 -4.54 0.01
C LEU A 104 2.64 -5.21 -1.30
N ASN A 105 3.94 -5.39 -1.53
CA ASN A 105 4.46 -6.08 -2.70
C ASN A 105 4.39 -7.59 -2.50
N ASP A 106 3.34 -8.19 -3.05
CA ASP A 106 3.08 -9.61 -2.92
C ASP A 106 4.22 -10.40 -3.58
N LYS A 107 5.06 -11.03 -2.75
CA LYS A 107 5.96 -12.07 -3.22
C LYS A 107 5.10 -13.28 -3.58
N LYS A 108 4.65 -13.35 -4.84
CA LYS A 108 3.95 -14.49 -5.43
C LYS A 108 4.71 -15.83 -5.30
N LYS A 109 5.98 -15.82 -4.85
CA LYS A 109 6.83 -17.01 -4.72
C LYS A 109 6.48 -17.91 -3.53
N ARG A 110 5.93 -17.39 -2.43
CA ARG A 110 5.83 -18.17 -1.19
C ARG A 110 4.69 -19.21 -1.18
N THR A 111 3.61 -18.98 -1.91
CA THR A 111 2.46 -19.92 -1.96
C THR A 111 2.69 -21.07 -2.94
N ALA A 112 3.46 -20.85 -4.01
CA ALA A 112 3.83 -21.93 -4.94
C ALA A 112 4.79 -22.93 -4.28
N GLU A 113 5.74 -22.43 -3.49
CA GLU A 113 6.74 -23.23 -2.78
C GLU A 113 6.11 -24.12 -1.69
N ILE A 114 5.05 -23.66 -1.01
CA ILE A 114 4.32 -24.46 0.00
C ILE A 114 3.52 -25.60 -0.65
N ASN A 115 2.86 -25.34 -1.78
CA ASN A 115 2.10 -26.36 -2.50
C ASN A 115 3.01 -27.46 -3.10
N GLU A 116 4.19 -27.09 -3.62
CA GLU A 116 5.14 -28.08 -4.12
C GLU A 116 5.71 -28.97 -3.00
N THR A 117 5.91 -28.42 -1.79
CA THR A 117 6.35 -29.22 -0.64
C THR A 117 5.27 -30.16 -0.10
N GLU A 118 4.01 -29.75 -0.07
CA GLU A 118 2.90 -30.64 0.31
C GLU A 118 2.73 -31.78 -0.70
N LEU A 119 2.75 -31.48 -2.00
CA LEU A 119 2.68 -32.50 -3.05
C LEU A 119 3.86 -33.48 -3.01
N ALA A 120 5.08 -32.99 -2.75
CA ALA A 120 6.25 -33.85 -2.60
C ALA A 120 6.15 -34.76 -1.37
N GLN A 121 5.56 -34.26 -0.28
CA GLN A 121 5.39 -35.02 0.96
C GLN A 121 4.29 -36.08 0.84
N GLU A 122 3.17 -35.78 0.17
CA GLU A 122 2.13 -36.76 -0.16
C GLU A 122 2.66 -37.84 -1.11
N ALA A 123 3.42 -37.46 -2.14
CA ALA A 123 4.03 -38.41 -3.07
C ALA A 123 5.05 -39.33 -2.39
N PHE A 124 5.83 -38.80 -1.44
CA PHE A 124 6.77 -39.61 -0.66
C PHE A 124 6.05 -40.63 0.25
N PHE A 125 4.95 -40.22 0.89
CA PHE A 125 4.15 -41.10 1.74
C PHE A 125 3.46 -42.21 0.94
N ALA A 126 2.97 -41.89 -0.27
CA ALA A 126 2.39 -42.89 -1.18
C ALA A 126 3.43 -43.93 -1.64
N LEU A 127 4.66 -43.49 -1.93
CA LEU A 127 5.75 -44.38 -2.35
C LEU A 127 6.18 -45.35 -1.24
N ASP A 128 6.27 -44.87 0.01
CA ASP A 128 6.63 -45.70 1.16
C ASP A 128 5.58 -46.78 1.47
N ALA A 129 4.30 -46.43 1.34
CA ALA A 129 3.19 -47.37 1.50
C ALA A 129 3.20 -48.48 0.43
N GLU A 130 3.53 -48.15 -0.81
CA GLU A 130 3.61 -49.12 -1.91
C GLU A 130 4.80 -50.08 -1.75
N ILE A 131 5.96 -49.58 -1.30
CA ILE A 131 7.15 -50.40 -1.02
C ILE A 131 6.89 -51.35 0.17
N SER A 132 6.24 -50.87 1.23
CA SER A 132 5.88 -51.73 2.38
C SER A 132 4.89 -52.82 1.99
N GLY A 133 3.86 -52.50 1.20
CA GLY A 133 2.89 -53.49 0.72
C GLY A 133 3.51 -54.55 -0.21
N SER A 134 4.49 -54.17 -1.04
CA SER A 134 5.18 -55.13 -1.93
C SER A 134 6.08 -56.10 -1.17
N MET A 135 6.64 -55.69 -0.02
CA MET A 135 7.48 -56.53 0.83
C MET A 135 6.66 -57.57 1.61
N GLU A 136 5.42 -57.25 1.95
CA GLU A 136 4.51 -58.14 2.67
C GLU A 136 3.87 -59.20 1.74
N SER A 137 3.66 -58.87 0.46
CA SER A 137 3.21 -59.81 -0.58
C SER A 137 4.28 -60.84 -1.02
N SER A 138 5.55 -60.63 -0.65
CA SER A 138 6.67 -61.44 -1.14
C SER A 138 7.27 -62.39 -0.08
N ARG A 139 6.61 -62.51 1.09
CA ARG A 139 6.87 -63.51 2.14
C ARG A 139 5.81 -64.60 2.11
#